data_AF-A0A3B0UTB5-F1
#
_entry.id   AF-A0A3B0UTB5-F1
#
_cell.length_a   1.000
_cell.length_b   1.000
_cell.length_c   1.000
_cell.angle_alpha   90.00
_cell.angle_beta   90.00
_cell.angle_gamma   90.00
#
_symmetry.space_group_name_H-M   'P 1'
#
loop_
_entity.id
_entity.type
_entity.pdbx_description
1 polymer ?
#
loop_
_entity_poly.entity_id
_entity_poly.type
_entity_poly.pdbx_seq_one_letter_code
_entity_poly.pdbx_strand_id
1 'polypeptide(L)'
;MDIGVTPLPTSLPIPAGAVANSQVIIPAIAEIVATATEEPTAVPTQPAPVKEDDEVTETAVPTAIPTATPLPTIAPTAVPLPSKVRLEGMKIIPQGFNNCGPANLTINLNYYGNPTTQTEAAAWLKPNREDRNVSPWQMVDYVNERTNMRAFFGAGGDMELIKQLVAAGYPVVVEKGYELPTQGWLGHYLTIFGYDDETGETVSMDTNLGPWDGSGRYDLYEDLEYYWGQFNYNYFLVYPPEKEEEVYAILGSEMTDLQTMWQNAAAKAQAEIEADPENAFAWFNLGTSLTRLGEMSGEAAFYENGASAFDQAFILGLPPRILWYQYRPYIAYMKVGRYQDMIDLADAILESQGGRNVEETYLYKGHALVLQGDGPGAVTAYEQALR
;
A
#
# COMPACT_ATOMS: atom_id res chain seq x y z
N MET A 1 -12.22 -23.07 -22.28
CA MET A 1 -13.04 -21.85 -22.43
C MET A 1 -12.19 -20.88 -23.23
N ASP A 2 -12.64 -20.50 -24.42
CA ASP A 2 -12.07 -19.32 -25.08
C ASP A 2 -12.32 -18.13 -24.17
N ILE A 3 -11.30 -17.72 -23.43
CA ILE A 3 -11.25 -16.42 -22.79
C ILE A 3 -11.14 -15.41 -23.92
N GLY A 4 -12.28 -15.08 -24.52
CA GLY A 4 -12.38 -14.18 -25.67
C GLY A 4 -11.47 -12.98 -25.43
N VAL A 5 -10.48 -12.84 -26.31
CA VAL A 5 -9.53 -11.72 -26.30
C VAL A 5 -10.36 -10.48 -26.62
N THR A 6 -10.95 -9.89 -25.59
CA THR A 6 -11.73 -8.67 -25.77
C THR A 6 -10.72 -7.59 -26.09
N PRO A 7 -10.82 -6.91 -27.24
CA PRO A 7 -9.91 -5.81 -27.55
C PRO A 7 -10.02 -4.80 -26.41
N LEU A 8 -8.90 -4.60 -25.72
CA LEU A 8 -8.76 -3.51 -24.78
C LEU A 8 -8.49 -2.22 -25.54
N PRO A 9 -8.84 -1.05 -24.99
CA PRO A 9 -8.27 0.19 -25.48
C PRO A 9 -6.74 0.06 -25.46
N THR A 10 -6.05 0.60 -26.46
CA THR A 10 -4.58 0.52 -26.53
C THR A 10 -3.91 1.36 -25.44
N SER A 11 -4.62 2.32 -24.87
CA SER A 11 -4.19 3.19 -23.78
C SER A 11 -5.41 3.76 -23.03
N LEU A 12 -5.23 4.18 -21.78
CA LEU A 12 -6.24 4.99 -21.08
C LEU A 12 -6.30 6.41 -21.67
N PRO A 13 -7.45 7.09 -21.60
CA PRO A 13 -7.53 8.48 -22.01
C PRO A 13 -6.62 9.33 -21.11
N ILE A 14 -5.93 10.30 -21.72
CA ILE A 14 -5.21 11.32 -20.98
C ILE A 14 -6.26 12.24 -20.34
N PRO A 15 -6.26 12.44 -19.02
CA PRO A 15 -7.19 13.34 -18.35
C PRO A 15 -7.16 14.74 -18.98
N ALA A 16 -8.32 15.37 -19.18
CA ALA A 16 -8.43 16.64 -19.87
C ALA A 16 -7.72 17.81 -19.14
N GLY A 17 -7.62 17.71 -17.82
CA GLY A 17 -6.86 18.64 -16.97
C GLY A 17 -5.36 18.34 -16.85
N ALA A 18 -4.84 17.33 -17.54
CA ALA A 18 -3.46 16.89 -17.36
C ALA A 18 -2.45 17.93 -17.87
N VAL A 19 -1.47 18.24 -17.01
CA VAL A 19 -0.35 19.13 -17.34
C VAL A 19 0.96 18.35 -17.26
N ALA A 20 1.60 18.17 -18.41
CA ALA A 20 2.88 17.47 -18.51
C ALA A 20 3.97 18.18 -17.70
N ASN A 21 4.82 17.40 -17.03
CA ASN A 21 5.99 17.87 -16.27
C ASN A 21 5.63 18.86 -15.15
N SER A 22 4.45 18.71 -14.55
CA SER A 22 4.11 19.46 -13.34
C SER A 22 5.09 19.13 -12.23
N GLN A 23 5.58 20.16 -11.51
CA GLN A 23 6.40 19.93 -10.32
C GLN A 23 5.52 19.31 -9.24
N VAL A 24 5.68 18.01 -9.03
CA VAL A 24 5.09 17.29 -7.90
C VAL A 24 6.06 17.37 -6.74
N ILE A 25 5.57 17.78 -5.58
CA ILE A 25 6.32 17.76 -4.33
C ILE A 25 5.64 16.81 -3.34
N ILE A 26 6.40 16.32 -2.36
CA ILE A 26 5.85 15.64 -1.18
C ILE A 26 5.68 16.70 -0.10
N PRO A 27 4.45 17.14 0.23
CA PRO A 27 4.23 18.11 1.28
C PRO A 27 4.79 17.63 2.62
N ALA A 28 5.40 18.55 3.37
CA ALA A 28 5.72 18.29 4.77
C ALA A 28 4.41 18.23 5.56
N ILE A 29 4.24 17.19 6.37
CA ILE A 29 3.09 17.09 7.26
C ILE A 29 3.36 17.97 8.47
N ALA A 30 2.44 18.86 8.79
CA ALA A 30 2.55 19.67 9.99
C ALA A 30 2.42 18.75 11.21
N GLU A 31 3.51 18.57 11.98
CA GLU A 31 3.39 17.97 13.30
C GLU A 31 2.44 18.85 14.13
N ILE A 32 1.37 18.23 14.64
CA ILE A 32 0.49 18.89 15.59
C ILE A 32 1.30 19.07 16.89
N VAL A 33 2.02 20.18 17.01
CA VAL A 33 2.60 20.58 18.29
C VAL A 33 1.41 20.77 19.22
N ALA A 34 1.22 19.81 20.14
CA ALA A 34 0.25 19.95 21.21
C ALA A 34 0.52 21.29 21.89
N THR A 35 -0.34 22.27 21.63
CA THR A 35 -0.31 23.53 22.35
C THR A 35 -0.58 23.16 23.80
N ALA A 36 0.44 23.35 24.64
CA ALA A 36 0.33 23.15 26.07
C ALA A 36 -0.95 23.86 26.54
N THR A 37 -1.91 23.08 27.02
CA THR A 37 -3.13 23.61 27.61
C THR A 37 -2.68 24.52 28.75
N GLU A 38 -3.00 25.82 28.68
CA GLU A 38 -2.69 26.73 29.77
C GLU A 38 -3.29 26.17 31.06
N GLU A 39 -2.40 25.91 32.02
CA GLU A 39 -2.74 25.42 33.35
C GLU A 39 -3.68 26.45 34.02
N PRO A 40 -4.80 26.03 34.64
CA PRO A 40 -5.76 26.97 35.19
C PRO A 40 -5.13 27.78 36.33
N THR A 41 -5.26 29.10 36.22
CA THR A 41 -4.73 30.09 37.17
C THR A 41 -5.22 29.80 38.59
N ALA A 42 -4.29 29.53 39.51
CA ALA A 42 -4.59 29.37 40.93
C ALA A 42 -5.07 30.69 41.55
N VAL A 43 -6.15 30.61 42.33
CA VAL A 43 -6.79 31.70 43.08
C VAL A 43 -5.85 32.23 44.18
N PRO A 44 -5.76 33.56 44.41
CA PRO A 44 -4.83 34.13 45.38
C PRO A 44 -5.31 33.93 46.82
N THR A 45 -4.43 33.41 47.67
CA THR A 45 -4.65 33.36 49.13
C THR A 45 -3.99 34.57 49.80
N GLN A 46 -4.74 35.23 50.70
CA GLN A 46 -4.39 36.45 51.43
C GLN A 46 -3.26 36.22 52.48
N PRO A 47 -2.43 37.24 52.84
CA PRO A 47 -1.13 37.02 53.48
C PRO A 47 -1.17 37.09 55.01
N ALA A 48 -0.18 36.44 55.63
CA ALA A 48 0.20 36.57 57.04
C ALA A 48 1.64 37.11 57.15
N PRO A 49 2.04 37.70 58.31
CA PRO A 49 2.75 38.97 58.32
C PRO A 49 4.28 38.88 58.21
N VAL A 50 4.81 40.00 57.70
CA VAL A 50 6.19 40.40 57.54
C VAL A 50 6.95 40.38 58.87
N LYS A 51 8.16 39.84 58.85
CA LYS A 51 9.28 40.29 59.68
C LYS A 51 10.35 40.85 58.76
N GLU A 52 10.64 42.13 58.95
CA GLU A 52 11.86 42.80 58.48
C GLU A 52 13.07 42.16 59.18
N ASP A 53 14.09 41.83 58.39
CA ASP A 53 15.47 41.98 58.79
C ASP A 53 16.26 42.39 57.52
N ASP A 54 17.06 43.43 57.70
CA ASP A 54 17.82 44.14 56.68
C ASP A 54 19.05 43.35 56.16
N GLU A 55 19.44 43.73 54.95
CA GLU A 55 20.83 43.79 54.46
C GLU A 55 21.60 42.47 54.17
N VAL A 56 21.91 42.23 52.90
CA VAL A 56 23.21 42.51 52.24
C VAL A 56 23.27 41.75 50.91
N THR A 57 23.58 42.48 49.85
CA THR A 57 23.91 42.02 48.50
C THR A 57 25.17 41.13 48.46
N GLU A 58 25.05 39.92 47.93
CA GLU A 58 26.16 39.19 47.29
C GLU A 58 25.71 38.54 45.98
N THR A 59 26.44 38.87 44.91
CA THR A 59 26.28 38.35 43.56
C THR A 59 26.80 36.90 43.50
N ALA A 60 25.89 35.92 43.38
CA ALA A 60 26.26 34.53 43.15
C ALA A 60 26.50 34.25 41.65
N VAL A 61 27.71 33.80 41.34
CA VAL A 61 28.16 33.33 40.02
C VAL A 61 27.50 31.98 39.69
N PRO A 62 27.07 31.71 38.44
CA PRO A 62 26.41 30.45 38.11
C PRO A 62 27.38 29.26 38.24
N THR A 63 26.97 28.27 39.03
CA THR A 63 27.67 26.97 39.15
C THR A 63 27.27 26.10 37.96
N ALA A 64 28.24 25.67 37.15
CA ALA A 64 28.02 24.76 36.04
C ALA A 64 27.55 23.38 36.54
N ILE A 65 26.36 22.97 36.12
CA ILE A 65 25.87 21.60 36.30
C ILE A 65 26.66 20.71 35.32
N PRO A 66 27.26 19.59 35.75
CA PRO A 66 27.94 18.69 34.82
C PRO A 66 26.92 18.03 33.88
N THR A 67 27.08 18.27 32.58
CA THR A 67 26.37 17.58 31.51
C THR A 67 26.61 16.07 31.63
N ALA A 68 25.54 15.29 31.83
CA ALA A 68 25.60 13.85 31.77
C ALA A 68 26.11 13.43 30.38
N THR A 69 27.29 12.81 30.34
CA THR A 69 27.82 12.20 29.11
C THR A 69 26.89 11.04 28.74
N PRO A 70 26.29 11.02 27.54
CA PRO A 70 25.50 9.86 27.11
C PRO A 70 26.42 8.63 27.09
N LEU A 71 26.04 7.58 27.82
CA LEU A 71 26.68 6.28 27.65
C LEU A 71 26.50 5.85 26.19
N PRO A 72 27.51 5.27 25.55
CA PRO A 72 27.34 4.70 24.22
C PRO A 72 26.27 3.60 24.30
N THR A 73 25.12 3.86 23.67
CA THR A 73 24.14 2.83 23.37
C THR A 73 24.83 1.83 22.45
N ILE A 74 25.18 0.67 22.97
CA ILE A 74 25.67 -0.44 22.16
C ILE A 74 24.45 -0.91 21.36
N ALA A 75 24.31 -0.41 20.13
CA ALA A 75 23.32 -0.92 19.20
C ALA A 75 23.57 -2.43 19.05
N PRO A 76 22.56 -3.31 19.24
CA PRO A 76 22.75 -4.73 18.98
C PRO A 76 23.22 -4.89 17.53
N THR A 77 24.38 -5.52 17.35
CA THR A 77 24.86 -5.88 16.02
C THR A 77 23.83 -6.80 15.40
N ALA A 78 23.17 -6.34 14.34
CA ALA A 78 22.21 -7.14 13.59
C ALA A 78 22.87 -8.49 13.23
N VAL A 79 22.24 -9.59 13.64
CA VAL A 79 22.68 -10.92 13.25
C VAL A 79 22.56 -10.97 11.71
N PRO A 80 23.63 -11.30 10.97
CA PRO A 80 23.55 -11.36 9.52
C PRO A 80 22.52 -12.41 9.11
N LEU A 81 21.67 -12.08 8.15
CA LEU A 81 20.70 -13.01 7.60
C LEU A 81 21.40 -14.21 6.96
N PRO A 82 20.80 -15.42 7.00
CA PRO A 82 21.29 -16.54 6.20
C PRO A 82 21.31 -16.15 4.72
N SER A 83 22.32 -16.58 3.95
CA SER A 83 22.38 -16.30 2.51
C SER A 83 21.30 -17.01 1.70
N LYS A 84 20.69 -18.06 2.27
CA LYS A 84 19.61 -18.82 1.64
C LYS A 84 18.62 -19.31 2.68
N VAL A 85 17.34 -19.09 2.41
CA VAL A 85 16.23 -19.59 3.24
C VAL A 85 15.16 -20.20 2.34
N ARG A 86 14.53 -21.28 2.81
CA ARG A 86 13.32 -21.82 2.23
C ARG A 86 12.43 -22.36 3.34
N LEU A 87 11.20 -21.88 3.41
CA LEU A 87 10.22 -22.34 4.38
C LEU A 87 9.68 -23.72 3.97
N GLU A 88 9.66 -24.63 4.93
CA GLU A 88 9.17 -25.99 4.72
C GLU A 88 7.67 -26.11 4.99
N GLY A 89 6.99 -27.08 4.36
CA GLY A 89 5.60 -27.41 4.67
C GLY A 89 4.52 -26.57 3.96
N MET A 90 4.92 -25.58 3.14
CA MET A 90 3.98 -24.83 2.30
C MET A 90 3.43 -25.70 1.16
N LYS A 91 2.15 -25.54 0.85
CA LYS A 91 1.46 -26.30 -0.21
C LYS A 91 0.87 -25.34 -1.23
N ILE A 92 1.21 -25.56 -2.50
CA ILE A 92 0.65 -24.79 -3.61
C ILE A 92 -0.85 -25.07 -3.80
N ILE A 93 -1.60 -24.03 -4.12
CA ILE A 93 -3.03 -24.10 -4.46
C ILE A 93 -3.20 -23.42 -5.82
N PRO A 94 -3.49 -24.17 -6.90
CA PRO A 94 -3.83 -23.57 -8.18
C PRO A 94 -5.06 -22.67 -8.03
N GLN A 95 -5.00 -21.46 -8.58
CA GLN A 95 -6.12 -20.52 -8.43
C GLN A 95 -7.32 -20.91 -9.30
N GLY A 96 -8.51 -20.58 -8.79
CA GLY A 96 -9.71 -20.46 -9.61
C GLY A 96 -9.70 -19.21 -10.49
N PHE A 97 -10.81 -18.98 -11.19
CA PHE A 97 -11.00 -17.81 -12.05
C PHE A 97 -10.89 -16.50 -11.24
N ASN A 98 -9.95 -15.62 -11.62
CA ASN A 98 -9.61 -14.36 -10.95
C ASN A 98 -9.42 -14.51 -9.42
N ASN A 99 -8.83 -15.61 -8.96
CA ASN A 99 -8.69 -15.93 -7.54
C ASN A 99 -7.25 -15.83 -7.01
N CYS A 100 -6.34 -15.12 -7.69
CA CYS A 100 -4.94 -14.99 -7.25
C CYS A 100 -4.83 -14.50 -5.79
N GLY A 101 -5.60 -13.46 -5.40
CA GLY A 101 -5.66 -12.97 -4.03
C GLY A 101 -6.16 -14.05 -3.04
N PRO A 102 -7.42 -14.53 -3.15
CA PRO A 102 -7.96 -15.57 -2.29
C PRO A 102 -7.10 -16.85 -2.21
N ALA A 103 -6.49 -17.27 -3.31
CA ALA A 103 -5.63 -18.46 -3.35
C ALA A 103 -4.32 -18.25 -2.57
N ASN A 104 -3.62 -17.13 -2.78
CA ASN A 104 -2.40 -16.82 -2.02
C ASN A 104 -2.69 -16.59 -0.53
N LEU A 105 -3.76 -15.87 -0.21
CA LEU A 105 -4.22 -15.72 1.17
C LEU A 105 -4.44 -17.09 1.84
N THR A 106 -5.07 -18.00 1.12
CA THR A 106 -5.33 -19.36 1.59
C THR A 106 -4.05 -20.19 1.78
N ILE A 107 -3.06 -20.03 0.91
CA ILE A 107 -1.75 -20.68 1.08
C ILE A 107 -1.11 -20.24 2.41
N ASN A 108 -1.19 -18.95 2.74
CA ASN A 108 -0.63 -18.41 3.98
C ASN A 108 -1.41 -18.86 5.22
N LEU A 109 -2.74 -18.86 5.17
CA LEU A 109 -3.57 -19.39 6.26
C LEU A 109 -3.28 -20.88 6.53
N ASN A 110 -3.19 -21.69 5.47
CA ASN A 110 -2.92 -23.13 5.59
C ASN A 110 -1.51 -23.42 6.14
N TYR A 111 -0.53 -22.55 5.88
CA TYR A 111 0.81 -22.68 6.45
C TYR A 111 0.78 -22.69 8.00
N TYR A 112 -0.13 -21.92 8.59
CA TYR A 112 -0.37 -21.89 10.04
C TYR A 112 -1.47 -22.86 10.51
N GLY A 113 -1.89 -23.80 9.66
CA GLY A 113 -2.88 -24.82 10.00
C GLY A 113 -4.34 -24.35 9.99
N ASN A 114 -4.63 -23.13 9.55
CA ASN A 114 -6.01 -22.68 9.34
C ASN A 114 -6.57 -23.32 8.06
N PRO A 115 -7.68 -24.07 8.12
CA PRO A 115 -8.15 -24.91 7.01
C PRO A 115 -8.99 -24.16 5.96
N THR A 116 -9.03 -22.82 6.02
CA THR A 116 -9.78 -21.98 5.07
C THR A 116 -9.43 -22.39 3.63
N THR A 117 -10.43 -22.46 2.78
CA THR A 117 -10.26 -22.74 1.35
C THR A 117 -10.35 -21.45 0.52
N GLN A 118 -9.76 -21.45 -0.68
CA GLN A 118 -9.86 -20.29 -1.59
C GLN A 118 -11.32 -19.96 -1.94
N THR A 119 -12.21 -20.95 -1.92
CA THR A 119 -13.64 -20.75 -2.20
C THR A 119 -14.35 -20.05 -1.04
N GLU A 120 -14.02 -20.41 0.20
CA GLU A 120 -14.55 -19.74 1.40
C GLU A 120 -14.03 -18.30 1.51
N ALA A 121 -12.73 -18.09 1.26
CA ALA A 121 -12.15 -16.75 1.22
C ALA A 121 -12.77 -15.89 0.10
N ALA A 122 -12.87 -16.44 -1.12
CA ALA A 122 -13.46 -15.74 -2.26
C ALA A 122 -14.95 -15.41 -2.05
N ALA A 123 -15.72 -16.24 -1.34
CA ALA A 123 -17.13 -15.95 -1.07
C ALA A 123 -17.35 -14.66 -0.25
N TRP A 124 -16.35 -14.25 0.54
CA TRP A 124 -16.38 -12.98 1.27
C TRP A 124 -15.69 -11.85 0.48
N LEU A 125 -14.50 -12.12 -0.04
CA LEU A 125 -13.66 -11.13 -0.72
C LEU A 125 -14.23 -10.69 -2.08
N LYS A 126 -14.97 -11.58 -2.74
CA LYS A 126 -15.45 -11.41 -4.11
C LYS A 126 -16.92 -11.81 -4.22
N PRO A 127 -17.86 -11.01 -3.67
CA PRO A 127 -19.29 -11.30 -3.77
C PRO A 127 -19.76 -11.49 -5.23
N ASN A 128 -19.15 -10.75 -6.16
CA ASN A 128 -19.24 -10.99 -7.59
C ASN A 128 -18.08 -11.89 -8.05
N ARG A 129 -18.37 -13.10 -8.52
CA ARG A 129 -17.35 -14.06 -8.96
C ARG A 129 -16.51 -13.55 -10.14
N GLU A 130 -17.08 -12.70 -10.97
CA GLU A 130 -16.45 -12.17 -12.19
C GLU A 130 -15.51 -10.99 -11.91
N ASP A 131 -15.49 -10.48 -10.68
CA ASP A 131 -14.59 -9.44 -10.21
C ASP A 131 -13.13 -9.81 -10.53
N ARG A 132 -12.37 -8.79 -10.94
CA ARG A 132 -11.02 -8.88 -11.47
C ARG A 132 -9.97 -8.79 -10.38
N ASN A 133 -10.27 -8.18 -9.25
CA ASN A 133 -9.28 -7.92 -8.21
C ASN A 133 -9.82 -8.23 -6.81
N VAL A 134 -8.91 -8.36 -5.87
CA VAL A 134 -9.20 -8.16 -4.45
C VAL A 134 -8.07 -7.29 -3.95
N SER A 135 -8.39 -6.14 -3.38
CA SER A 135 -7.39 -5.24 -2.83
C SER A 135 -6.69 -5.87 -1.62
N PRO A 136 -5.40 -5.61 -1.38
CA PRO A 136 -4.68 -6.17 -0.24
C PRO A 136 -5.34 -5.90 1.12
N TRP A 137 -5.89 -4.70 1.30
CA TRP A 137 -6.57 -4.32 2.56
C TRP A 137 -7.82 -5.17 2.82
N GLN A 138 -8.58 -5.57 1.79
CA GLN A 138 -9.74 -6.47 1.96
C GLN A 138 -9.28 -7.84 2.46
N MET A 139 -8.13 -8.34 1.98
CA MET A 139 -7.56 -9.59 2.47
C MET A 139 -7.10 -9.48 3.92
N VAL A 140 -6.50 -8.35 4.30
CA VAL A 140 -6.12 -8.07 5.69
C VAL A 140 -7.35 -8.01 6.60
N ASP A 141 -8.41 -7.31 6.18
CA ASP A 141 -9.68 -7.24 6.93
C ASP A 141 -10.32 -8.62 7.06
N TYR A 142 -10.36 -9.42 5.99
CA TYR A 142 -10.85 -10.79 6.06
C TYR A 142 -10.10 -11.61 7.13
N VAL A 143 -8.77 -11.55 7.15
CA VAL A 143 -7.98 -12.29 8.13
C VAL A 143 -8.32 -11.83 9.55
N ASN A 144 -8.25 -10.52 9.79
CA ASN A 144 -8.43 -9.95 11.12
C ASN A 144 -9.86 -10.09 11.66
N GLU A 145 -10.88 -10.10 10.78
CA GLU A 145 -12.29 -10.19 11.18
C GLU A 145 -12.87 -11.60 11.14
N ARG A 146 -12.37 -12.48 10.25
CA ARG A 146 -13.01 -13.77 9.94
C ARG A 146 -12.20 -14.98 10.37
N THR A 147 -10.97 -14.78 10.85
CA THR A 147 -10.10 -15.86 11.31
C THR A 147 -9.57 -15.59 12.72
N ASN A 148 -8.85 -16.55 13.28
CA ASN A 148 -8.10 -16.41 14.53
C ASN A 148 -6.66 -15.91 14.33
N MET A 149 -6.33 -15.48 13.11
CA MET A 149 -5.00 -15.01 12.71
C MET A 149 -4.98 -13.48 12.68
N ARG A 150 -3.78 -12.91 12.54
CA ARG A 150 -3.60 -11.48 12.28
C ARG A 150 -2.97 -11.28 10.91
N ALA A 151 -3.24 -10.13 10.31
CA ALA A 151 -2.62 -9.72 9.07
C ALA A 151 -2.19 -8.26 9.10
N PHE A 152 -1.16 -7.97 8.32
CA PHE A 152 -0.59 -6.65 8.11
C PHE A 152 -0.44 -6.38 6.61
N PHE A 153 -0.72 -5.16 6.19
CA PHE A 153 -0.46 -4.69 4.83
C PHE A 153 0.61 -3.60 4.87
N GLY A 154 1.59 -3.71 3.97
CA GLY A 154 2.64 -2.71 3.79
C GLY A 154 2.74 -2.24 2.34
N ALA A 155 3.22 -1.01 2.17
CA ALA A 155 3.57 -0.42 0.88
C ALA A 155 5.02 0.12 0.93
N GLY A 156 5.68 0.20 -0.21
CA GLY A 156 7.07 0.67 -0.27
C GLY A 156 8.09 -0.34 0.30
N GLY A 157 7.77 -1.64 0.32
CA GLY A 157 8.71 -2.67 0.76
C GLY A 157 9.97 -2.77 -0.12
N ASP A 158 10.96 -3.51 0.35
CA ASP A 158 12.18 -3.84 -0.39
C ASP A 158 12.62 -5.28 -0.15
N MET A 159 13.58 -5.76 -0.95
CA MET A 159 14.04 -7.14 -0.84
C MET A 159 14.74 -7.46 0.49
N GLU A 160 15.31 -6.48 1.17
CA GLU A 160 15.93 -6.70 2.49
C GLU A 160 14.84 -7.04 3.53
N LEU A 161 13.75 -6.28 3.55
CA LEU A 161 12.60 -6.57 4.42
C LEU A 161 11.97 -7.94 4.10
N ILE A 162 11.79 -8.27 2.82
CA ILE A 162 11.27 -9.60 2.42
C ILE A 162 12.17 -10.72 2.94
N LYS A 163 13.50 -10.58 2.82
CA LYS A 163 14.44 -11.58 3.35
C LYS A 163 14.38 -11.69 4.86
N GLN A 164 14.28 -10.58 5.58
CA GLN A 164 14.15 -10.58 7.05
C GLN A 164 12.89 -11.34 7.50
N LEU A 165 11.75 -11.06 6.86
CA LEU A 165 10.48 -11.72 7.16
C LEU A 165 10.53 -13.22 6.85
N VAL A 166 11.04 -13.60 5.67
CA VAL A 166 11.17 -15.01 5.28
C VAL A 166 12.16 -15.75 6.17
N ALA A 167 13.30 -15.14 6.51
CA ALA A 167 14.28 -15.72 7.44
C ALA A 167 13.71 -15.94 8.84
N ALA A 168 12.77 -15.10 9.27
CA ALA A 168 12.06 -15.23 10.54
C ALA A 168 10.87 -16.23 10.48
N GLY A 169 10.60 -16.85 9.33
CA GLY A 169 9.54 -17.85 9.20
C GLY A 169 8.20 -17.32 8.71
N TYR A 170 8.14 -16.10 8.18
CA TYR A 170 6.91 -15.49 7.67
C TYR A 170 6.92 -15.49 6.14
N PRO A 171 6.09 -16.32 5.47
CA PRO A 171 5.87 -16.17 4.04
C PRO A 171 5.24 -14.81 3.75
N VAL A 172 5.62 -14.21 2.63
CA VAL A 172 5.19 -12.86 2.26
C VAL A 172 4.41 -12.91 0.96
N VAL A 173 3.20 -12.35 0.94
CA VAL A 173 2.44 -12.20 -0.29
C VAL A 173 2.73 -10.83 -0.88
N VAL A 174 3.14 -10.78 -2.14
CA VAL A 174 3.33 -9.52 -2.88
C VAL A 174 2.30 -9.41 -3.99
N GLU A 175 1.86 -8.18 -4.26
CA GLU A 175 1.09 -7.84 -5.45
C GLU A 175 2.05 -7.33 -6.53
N LYS A 176 2.03 -7.90 -7.74
CA LYS A 176 2.97 -7.54 -8.80
C LYS A 176 2.34 -7.61 -10.18
N GLY A 177 2.96 -6.93 -11.14
CA GLY A 177 2.62 -7.09 -12.55
C GLY A 177 3.16 -8.39 -13.14
N TYR A 178 2.67 -8.75 -14.32
CA TYR A 178 3.31 -9.70 -15.23
C TYR A 178 2.69 -9.54 -16.61
N GLU A 179 3.35 -10.07 -17.62
CA GLU A 179 2.85 -10.04 -18.99
C GLU A 179 2.60 -11.44 -19.53
N LEU A 180 1.46 -11.62 -20.19
CA LEU A 180 1.19 -12.81 -20.99
C LEU A 180 1.19 -12.45 -22.48
N PRO A 181 1.78 -13.29 -23.35
CA PRO A 181 1.93 -12.97 -24.78
C PRO A 181 0.62 -12.60 -25.49
N THR A 182 -0.52 -13.14 -25.05
CA THR A 182 -1.81 -12.93 -25.73
C THR A 182 -2.76 -12.00 -24.97
N GLN A 183 -2.59 -11.86 -23.65
CA GLN A 183 -3.45 -11.03 -22.83
C GLN A 183 -2.82 -9.66 -22.57
N GLY A 184 -1.49 -9.53 -22.63
CA GLY A 184 -0.75 -8.34 -22.20
C GLY A 184 -0.58 -8.30 -20.68
N TRP A 185 -0.36 -7.09 -20.15
CA TRP A 185 -0.11 -6.84 -18.73
C TRP A 185 -1.30 -7.17 -17.82
N LEU A 186 -1.04 -7.81 -16.69
CA LEU A 186 -2.00 -8.20 -15.66
C LEU A 186 -1.39 -7.98 -14.26
N GLY A 187 -2.25 -7.74 -13.29
CA GLY A 187 -1.91 -7.79 -11.86
C GLY A 187 -2.01 -9.21 -11.33
N HIS A 188 -1.17 -9.54 -10.35
CA HIS A 188 -1.09 -10.88 -9.79
C HIS A 188 -0.59 -10.86 -8.35
N TYR A 189 -0.92 -11.91 -7.62
CA TYR A 189 -0.37 -12.19 -6.30
C TYR A 189 0.47 -13.46 -6.36
N LEU A 190 1.58 -13.46 -5.64
CA LEU A 190 2.34 -14.68 -5.34
C LEU A 190 2.82 -14.66 -3.89
N THR A 191 3.08 -15.83 -3.34
CA THR A 191 3.59 -15.99 -1.97
C THR A 191 5.07 -16.34 -2.00
N ILE A 192 5.94 -15.43 -1.60
CA ILE A 192 7.37 -15.65 -1.43
C ILE A 192 7.58 -16.45 -0.14
N PHE A 193 8.35 -17.53 -0.24
CA PHE A 193 8.64 -18.42 0.89
C PHE A 193 10.10 -18.87 0.94
N GLY A 194 10.95 -18.28 0.10
CA GLY A 194 12.38 -18.53 0.10
C GLY A 194 13.13 -17.51 -0.72
N TYR A 195 14.44 -17.47 -0.51
CA TYR A 195 15.38 -16.65 -1.25
C TYR A 195 16.76 -17.32 -1.26
N ASP A 196 17.59 -16.95 -2.24
CA ASP A 196 18.95 -17.42 -2.39
C ASP A 196 19.84 -16.27 -2.91
N ASP A 197 20.70 -15.73 -2.05
CA ASP A 197 21.62 -14.65 -2.38
C ASP A 197 22.80 -15.10 -3.25
N GLU A 198 23.09 -16.42 -3.32
CA GLU A 198 24.13 -16.92 -4.21
C GLU A 198 23.69 -16.88 -5.67
N THR A 199 22.39 -17.10 -5.92
CA THR A 199 21.80 -17.03 -7.27
C THR A 199 21.04 -15.74 -7.55
N GLY A 200 20.72 -14.94 -6.53
CA GLY A 200 19.96 -13.71 -6.67
C GLY A 200 18.48 -13.97 -6.97
N GLU A 201 17.90 -15.01 -6.38
CA GLU A 201 16.56 -15.50 -6.72
C GLU A 201 15.63 -15.54 -5.51
N THR A 202 14.36 -15.22 -5.72
CA THR A 202 13.28 -15.60 -4.81
C THR A 202 12.70 -16.95 -5.19
N VAL A 203 12.09 -17.61 -4.21
CA VAL A 203 11.23 -18.77 -4.44
C VAL A 203 9.81 -18.43 -4.00
N SER A 204 8.86 -18.62 -4.91
CA SER A 204 7.45 -18.28 -4.68
C SER A 204 6.47 -19.40 -5.02
N MET A 205 5.32 -19.38 -4.37
CA MET A 205 4.13 -20.11 -4.77
C MET A 205 3.33 -19.22 -5.71
N ASP A 206 3.45 -19.47 -7.02
CA ASP A 206 2.66 -18.78 -8.03
C ASP A 206 1.40 -19.60 -8.37
N THR A 207 0.24 -19.11 -7.94
CA THR A 207 -1.04 -19.80 -8.09
C THR A 207 -1.54 -19.85 -9.53
N ASN A 208 -1.02 -19.02 -10.43
CA ASN A 208 -1.41 -18.93 -11.84
C ASN A 208 -0.39 -19.53 -12.80
N LEU A 209 0.89 -19.16 -12.66
CA LEU A 209 1.96 -19.59 -13.57
C LEU A 209 2.61 -20.90 -13.14
N GLY A 210 2.36 -21.35 -11.90
CA GLY A 210 2.98 -22.54 -11.34
C GLY A 210 4.49 -22.36 -11.11
N PRO A 211 5.22 -23.47 -10.89
CA PRO A 211 4.80 -24.86 -10.99
C PRO A 211 3.82 -25.28 -9.86
N TRP A 212 2.90 -26.20 -10.18
CA TRP A 212 1.87 -26.68 -9.24
C TRP A 212 2.22 -27.99 -8.52
N ASP A 213 3.49 -28.38 -8.54
CA ASP A 213 4.01 -29.56 -7.84
C ASP A 213 4.61 -29.22 -6.44
N GLY A 214 4.61 -27.94 -6.06
CA GLY A 214 5.15 -27.46 -4.79
C GLY A 214 6.66 -27.21 -4.79
N SER A 215 7.35 -27.41 -5.94
CA SER A 215 8.77 -27.06 -6.08
C SER A 215 9.03 -25.56 -5.98
N GLY A 216 8.00 -24.74 -6.20
CA GLY A 216 8.08 -23.28 -6.19
C GLY A 216 8.65 -22.74 -7.50
N ARG A 217 8.26 -21.51 -7.82
CA ARG A 217 8.74 -20.73 -8.95
C ARG A 217 9.97 -19.94 -8.51
N TYR A 218 10.99 -19.92 -9.36
CA TYR A 218 12.20 -19.12 -9.15
C TYR A 218 12.15 -17.92 -10.07
N ASP A 219 12.30 -16.72 -9.51
CA ASP A 219 12.41 -15.47 -10.25
C ASP A 219 13.59 -14.68 -9.67
N LEU A 220 14.38 -14.04 -10.55
CA LEU A 220 15.48 -13.17 -10.13
C LEU A 220 14.94 -12.01 -9.28
N TYR A 221 15.74 -11.52 -8.34
CA TYR A 221 15.39 -10.35 -7.52
C TYR A 221 15.02 -9.15 -8.39
N GLU A 222 15.81 -8.89 -9.44
CA GLU A 222 15.58 -7.78 -10.37
C GLU A 222 14.25 -7.91 -11.12
N ASP A 223 13.90 -9.12 -11.58
CA ASP A 223 12.64 -9.38 -12.27
C ASP A 223 11.44 -9.22 -11.33
N LEU A 224 11.57 -9.72 -10.09
CA LEU A 224 10.55 -9.55 -9.07
C LEU A 224 10.35 -8.07 -8.75
N GLU A 225 11.43 -7.34 -8.44
CA GLU A 225 11.40 -5.92 -8.08
C GLU A 225 10.82 -5.06 -9.21
N TYR A 226 11.19 -5.32 -10.47
CA TYR A 226 10.63 -4.63 -11.63
C TYR A 226 9.11 -4.73 -11.67
N TYR A 227 8.56 -5.93 -11.51
CA TYR A 227 7.11 -6.13 -11.54
C TYR A 227 6.40 -5.74 -10.24
N TRP A 228 7.07 -5.87 -9.09
CA TRP A 228 6.54 -5.48 -7.78
C TRP A 228 6.44 -3.96 -7.63
N GLY A 229 7.40 -3.23 -8.22
CA GLY A 229 7.36 -1.77 -8.33
C GLY A 229 6.14 -1.26 -9.09
N GLN A 230 5.51 -2.04 -9.97
CA GLN A 230 4.29 -1.64 -10.68
C GLN A 230 3.04 -1.57 -9.76
N PHE A 231 3.18 -2.07 -8.53
CA PHE A 231 2.15 -2.10 -7.49
C PHE A 231 2.67 -1.46 -6.20
N ASN A 232 3.52 -0.43 -6.32
CA ASN A 232 4.03 0.35 -5.19
C ASN A 232 4.72 -0.49 -4.10
N TYR A 233 5.33 -1.62 -4.49
CA TYR A 233 5.95 -2.56 -3.56
C TYR A 233 5.00 -3.02 -2.44
N ASN A 234 3.72 -3.21 -2.79
CA ASN A 234 2.69 -3.67 -1.86
C ASN A 234 2.92 -5.13 -1.45
N TYR A 235 2.76 -5.41 -0.17
CA TYR A 235 2.80 -6.76 0.37
C TYR A 235 1.82 -6.91 1.53
N PHE A 236 1.49 -8.15 1.87
CA PHE A 236 0.81 -8.45 3.12
C PHE A 236 1.36 -9.70 3.77
N LEU A 237 1.15 -9.77 5.08
CA LEU A 237 1.55 -10.86 5.96
C LEU A 237 0.32 -11.44 6.63
N VAL A 238 0.38 -12.74 6.91
CA VAL A 238 -0.54 -13.43 7.82
C VAL A 238 0.31 -14.11 8.87
N TYR A 239 -0.05 -13.99 10.14
CA TYR A 239 0.73 -14.56 11.24
C TYR A 239 -0.17 -14.87 12.45
N PRO A 240 0.22 -15.84 13.30
CA PRO A 240 -0.49 -16.10 14.55
C PRO A 240 -0.44 -14.87 15.48
N PRO A 241 -1.50 -14.56 16.25
CA PRO A 241 -1.49 -13.39 17.15
C PRO A 241 -0.31 -13.34 18.12
N GLU A 242 0.17 -14.49 18.60
CA GLU A 242 1.34 -14.61 19.47
C GLU A 242 2.67 -14.21 18.82
N LYS A 243 2.70 -14.03 17.49
CA LYS A 243 3.86 -13.58 16.72
C LYS A 243 3.84 -12.09 16.38
N GLU A 244 2.79 -11.36 16.76
CA GLU A 244 2.62 -9.96 16.37
C GLU A 244 3.79 -9.07 16.80
N GLU A 245 4.27 -9.21 18.04
CA GLU A 245 5.42 -8.43 18.54
C GLU A 245 6.70 -8.68 17.72
N GLU A 246 6.94 -9.93 17.32
CA GLU A 246 8.09 -10.31 16.52
C GLU A 246 8.00 -9.73 15.10
N VAL A 247 6.83 -9.84 14.47
CA VAL A 247 6.56 -9.28 13.14
C VAL A 247 6.73 -7.76 13.16
N TYR A 248 6.16 -7.07 14.16
CA TYR A 248 6.28 -5.62 14.28
C TYR A 248 7.72 -5.17 14.57
N ALA A 249 8.51 -5.98 15.27
CA ALA A 249 9.93 -5.71 15.48
C ALA A 249 10.74 -5.79 14.18
N ILE A 250 10.39 -6.71 13.27
CA ILE A 250 11.02 -6.81 11.94
C ILE A 250 10.58 -5.65 11.03
N LEU A 251 9.28 -5.35 11.01
CA LEU A 251 8.71 -4.26 10.22
C LEU A 251 9.27 -2.89 10.64
N GLY A 252 9.50 -2.68 11.94
CA GLY A 252 9.98 -1.43 12.50
C GLY A 252 8.96 -0.28 12.41
N SER A 253 9.32 0.87 12.97
CA SER A 253 8.46 2.08 12.93
C SER A 253 8.22 2.57 11.50
N GLU A 254 9.19 2.37 10.60
CA GLU A 254 9.11 2.80 9.21
C GLU A 254 7.96 2.15 8.43
N MET A 255 7.53 0.96 8.83
CA MET A 255 6.39 0.26 8.23
C MET A 255 5.15 0.29 9.13
N THR A 256 5.31 0.26 10.45
CA THR A 256 4.17 0.16 11.39
C THR A 256 3.50 1.50 11.66
N ASP A 257 4.20 2.63 11.52
CA ASP A 257 3.56 3.94 11.44
C ASP A 257 3.05 4.18 10.01
N LEU A 258 1.73 4.22 9.85
CA LEU A 258 1.10 4.33 8.53
C LEU A 258 1.51 5.61 7.80
N GLN A 259 1.73 6.71 8.51
CA GLN A 259 2.08 7.98 7.88
C GLN A 259 3.52 7.92 7.36
N THR A 260 4.44 7.44 8.19
CA THR A 260 5.84 7.20 7.80
C THR A 260 5.94 6.22 6.65
N MET A 261 5.19 5.11 6.66
CA MET A 261 5.20 4.13 5.57
C MET A 261 4.80 4.76 4.23
N TRP A 262 3.72 5.55 4.19
CA TRP A 262 3.28 6.20 2.95
C TRP A 262 4.21 7.35 2.53
N GLN A 263 4.86 8.04 3.47
CA GLN A 263 5.92 9.03 3.17
C GLN A 263 7.13 8.35 2.52
N ASN A 264 7.58 7.22 3.08
CA ASN A 264 8.69 6.45 2.55
C ASN A 264 8.37 5.85 1.17
N ALA A 265 7.15 5.35 0.96
CA ALA A 265 6.68 4.88 -0.35
C ALA A 265 6.66 6.03 -1.39
N ALA A 266 6.20 7.23 -0.99
CA ALA A 266 6.26 8.41 -1.85
C ALA A 266 7.70 8.81 -2.18
N ALA A 267 8.61 8.80 -1.21
CA ALA A 267 10.03 9.11 -1.41
C ALA A 267 10.72 8.09 -2.32
N LYS A 268 10.39 6.80 -2.18
CA LYS A 268 10.88 5.74 -3.08
C LYS A 268 10.44 5.97 -4.52
N ALA A 269 9.16 6.24 -4.75
CA ALA A 269 8.63 6.56 -6.07
C ALA A 269 9.28 7.84 -6.64
N GLN A 270 9.53 8.86 -5.81
CA GLN A 270 10.22 10.07 -6.23
C GLN A 270 11.66 9.79 -6.69
N ALA A 271 12.40 8.95 -5.96
CA ALA A 271 13.75 8.54 -6.35
C ALA A 271 13.78 7.74 -7.66
N GLU A 272 12.78 6.89 -7.90
CA GLU A 272 12.61 6.17 -9.17
C GLU A 272 12.32 7.11 -10.33
N ILE A 273 11.51 8.15 -10.12
CA ILE A 273 11.24 9.20 -11.12
C ILE A 273 12.52 10.01 -11.41
N GLU A 274 13.33 10.31 -10.40
CA GLU A 274 14.60 11.00 -10.59
C GLU A 274 15.60 10.17 -11.40
N ALA A 275 15.60 8.85 -11.21
CA ALA A 275 16.43 7.91 -11.97
C ALA A 275 15.90 7.68 -13.40
N ASP A 276 14.58 7.59 -13.57
CA ASP A 276 13.90 7.41 -14.85
C ASP A 276 12.59 8.22 -14.90
N PRO A 277 12.64 9.46 -15.43
CA PRO A 277 11.46 10.33 -15.54
C PRO A 277 10.33 9.77 -16.41
N GLU A 278 10.62 8.79 -17.27
CA GLU A 278 9.65 8.15 -18.17
C GLU A 278 8.98 6.93 -17.52
N ASN A 279 9.32 6.59 -16.27
CA ASN A 279 8.70 5.50 -15.53
C ASN A 279 7.27 5.86 -15.10
N ALA A 280 6.30 5.53 -15.96
CA ALA A 280 4.88 5.78 -15.70
C ALA A 280 4.36 5.13 -14.39
N PHE A 281 4.88 3.97 -14.00
CA PHE A 281 4.48 3.30 -12.76
C PHE A 281 5.00 4.04 -11.52
N ALA A 282 6.21 4.59 -11.55
CA ALA A 282 6.72 5.39 -10.45
C ALA A 282 5.89 6.67 -10.23
N TRP A 283 5.48 7.34 -11.32
CA TRP A 283 4.51 8.44 -11.25
C TRP A 283 3.17 8.01 -10.66
N PHE A 284 2.66 6.84 -11.07
CA PHE A 284 1.42 6.29 -10.52
C PHE A 284 1.53 5.95 -9.02
N ASN A 285 2.67 5.41 -8.59
CA ASN A 285 2.98 5.09 -7.20
C ASN A 285 3.09 6.35 -6.33
N LEU A 286 3.73 7.40 -6.84
CA LEU A 286 3.79 8.70 -6.18
C LEU A 286 2.37 9.27 -6.00
N GLY A 287 1.55 9.25 -7.05
CA GLY A 287 0.14 9.66 -6.97
C GLY A 287 -0.65 8.87 -5.94
N THR A 288 -0.46 7.55 -5.91
CA THR A 288 -1.07 6.64 -4.94
C THR A 288 -0.67 6.99 -3.51
N SER A 289 0.62 7.16 -3.24
CA SER A 289 1.15 7.42 -1.90
C SER A 289 0.72 8.80 -1.40
N LEU A 290 0.78 9.83 -2.24
CA LEU A 290 0.29 11.18 -1.90
C LEU A 290 -1.22 11.16 -1.62
N THR A 291 -2.01 10.46 -2.42
CA THR A 291 -3.46 10.34 -2.18
C THR A 291 -3.74 9.69 -0.81
N ARG A 292 -2.97 8.66 -0.43
CA ARG A 292 -3.07 8.03 0.90
C ARG A 292 -2.73 8.99 2.03
N LEU A 293 -1.66 9.77 1.88
CA LEU A 293 -1.31 10.82 2.84
C LEU A 293 -2.41 11.88 2.94
N GLY A 294 -3.05 12.24 1.82
CA GLY A 294 -4.22 13.11 1.81
C GLY A 294 -5.43 12.53 2.54
N GLU A 295 -5.71 11.22 2.39
CA GLU A 295 -6.78 10.53 3.12
C GLU A 295 -6.57 10.54 4.64
N MET A 296 -5.32 10.45 5.08
CA MET A 296 -4.96 10.43 6.50
C MET A 296 -4.90 11.83 7.12
N SER A 297 -4.32 12.80 6.41
CA SER A 297 -4.12 14.17 6.91
C SER A 297 -5.32 15.08 6.67
N GLY A 298 -6.09 14.82 5.62
CA GLY A 298 -7.14 15.72 5.12
C GLY A 298 -6.61 16.94 4.37
N GLU A 299 -5.29 17.07 4.16
CA GLU A 299 -4.71 18.25 3.51
C GLU A 299 -4.88 18.21 1.98
N ALA A 300 -5.41 19.30 1.42
CA ALA A 300 -5.71 19.41 -0.02
C ALA A 300 -4.45 19.28 -0.90
N ALA A 301 -3.30 19.76 -0.42
CA ALA A 301 -2.04 19.76 -1.16
C ALA A 301 -1.59 18.34 -1.57
N PHE A 302 -1.87 17.32 -0.74
CA PHE A 302 -1.58 15.93 -1.09
C PHE A 302 -2.42 15.44 -2.27
N TYR A 303 -3.70 15.81 -2.33
CA TYR A 303 -4.58 15.43 -3.44
C TYR A 303 -4.23 16.17 -4.72
N GLU A 304 -3.84 17.44 -4.64
CA GLU A 304 -3.36 18.23 -5.79
C GLU A 304 -2.09 17.62 -6.40
N ASN A 305 -1.07 17.36 -5.57
CA ASN A 305 0.16 16.73 -6.01
C ASN A 305 -0.07 15.29 -6.50
N GLY A 306 -0.96 14.55 -5.82
CA GLY A 306 -1.35 13.20 -6.23
C GLY A 306 -2.02 13.17 -7.61
N ALA A 307 -2.94 14.10 -7.86
CA ALA A 307 -3.59 14.25 -9.16
C ALA A 307 -2.58 14.60 -10.27
N SER A 308 -1.64 15.52 -10.01
CA SER A 308 -0.58 15.86 -10.97
C SER A 308 0.36 14.68 -11.27
N ALA A 309 0.68 13.85 -10.27
CA ALA A 309 1.48 12.64 -10.49
C ALA A 309 0.72 11.62 -11.36
N PHE A 310 -0.59 11.43 -11.12
CA PHE A 310 -1.41 10.57 -11.96
C PHE A 310 -1.54 11.08 -13.40
N ASP A 311 -1.71 12.39 -13.59
CA ASP A 311 -1.71 12.99 -14.93
C ASP A 311 -0.46 12.62 -15.71
N GLN A 312 0.72 12.77 -15.10
CA GLN A 312 1.99 12.42 -15.72
C GLN A 312 2.08 10.93 -16.04
N ALA A 313 1.61 10.06 -15.13
CA ALA A 313 1.54 8.62 -15.37
C ALA A 313 0.66 8.27 -16.59
N PHE A 314 -0.50 8.91 -16.74
CA PHE A 314 -1.38 8.69 -17.90
C PHE A 314 -0.82 9.27 -19.20
N ILE A 315 -0.09 10.40 -19.14
CA ILE A 315 0.60 10.97 -20.31
C ILE A 315 1.69 10.04 -20.83
N LEU A 316 2.51 9.48 -19.93
CA LEU A 316 3.57 8.52 -20.28
C LEU A 316 3.01 7.18 -20.77
N GLY A 317 1.81 6.84 -20.29
CA GLY A 317 1.05 5.67 -20.71
C GLY A 317 1.18 4.53 -19.71
N LEU A 318 0.02 3.98 -19.35
CA LEU A 318 -0.09 2.81 -18.48
C LEU A 318 -0.88 1.71 -19.18
N PRO A 319 -0.66 0.44 -18.83
CA PRO A 319 -1.55 -0.62 -19.24
C PRO A 319 -2.98 -0.31 -18.77
N PRO A 320 -4.00 -0.40 -19.65
CA PRO A 320 -5.35 0.00 -19.30
C PRO A 320 -5.95 -0.73 -18.10
N ARG A 321 -5.52 -1.97 -17.87
CA ARG A 321 -5.99 -2.77 -16.73
C ARG A 321 -5.47 -2.27 -15.38
N ILE A 322 -4.59 -1.27 -15.32
CA ILE A 322 -4.10 -0.74 -14.04
C ILE A 322 -5.25 -0.34 -13.11
N LEU A 323 -6.32 0.25 -13.67
CA LEU A 323 -7.52 0.66 -12.92
C LEU A 323 -8.47 -0.51 -12.57
N TRP A 324 -8.19 -1.74 -13.02
CA TRP A 324 -8.87 -2.93 -12.48
C TRP A 324 -8.35 -3.26 -11.07
N TYR A 325 -7.11 -2.85 -10.77
CA TYR A 325 -6.44 -3.20 -9.52
C TYR A 325 -6.26 -1.99 -8.60
N GLN A 326 -6.10 -0.78 -9.16
CA GLN A 326 -5.73 0.42 -8.42
C GLN A 326 -6.66 1.60 -8.79
N TYR A 327 -7.55 1.98 -7.87
CA TYR A 327 -8.62 2.98 -8.11
C TYR A 327 -8.32 4.39 -7.54
N ARG A 328 -7.15 4.58 -6.91
CA ARG A 328 -6.78 5.85 -6.26
C ARG A 328 -6.78 7.11 -7.16
N PRO A 329 -6.56 7.02 -8.49
CA PRO A 329 -6.76 8.18 -9.37
C PRO A 329 -8.15 8.80 -9.24
N TYR A 330 -9.21 7.98 -9.09
CA TYR A 330 -10.57 8.48 -8.90
C TYR A 330 -10.71 9.30 -7.61
N ILE A 331 -10.07 8.86 -6.53
CA ILE A 331 -10.12 9.55 -5.23
C ILE A 331 -9.41 10.90 -5.34
N ALA A 332 -8.20 10.94 -5.91
CA ALA A 332 -7.45 12.18 -6.10
C ALA A 332 -8.25 13.19 -6.93
N TYR A 333 -8.75 12.78 -8.09
CA TYR A 333 -9.53 13.64 -8.98
C TYR A 333 -10.84 14.11 -8.35
N MET A 334 -11.52 13.25 -7.59
CA MET A 334 -12.71 13.65 -6.83
C MET A 334 -12.39 14.77 -5.84
N LYS A 335 -11.27 14.66 -5.11
CA LYS A 335 -10.87 15.64 -4.08
C LYS A 335 -10.44 16.98 -4.66
N VAL A 336 -9.96 17.01 -5.90
CA VAL A 336 -9.58 18.25 -6.62
C VAL A 336 -10.65 18.73 -7.60
N GLY A 337 -11.85 18.15 -7.58
CA GLY A 337 -12.99 18.61 -8.39
C GLY A 337 -12.96 18.21 -9.87
N ARG A 338 -12.10 17.26 -10.26
CA ARG A 338 -11.92 16.79 -11.64
C ARG A 338 -12.86 15.64 -11.99
N TYR A 339 -14.16 15.88 -11.84
CA TYR A 339 -15.20 14.85 -11.99
C TYR A 339 -15.33 14.30 -13.41
N GLN A 340 -15.10 15.14 -14.44
CA GLN A 340 -15.15 14.68 -15.83
C GLN A 340 -14.05 13.66 -16.12
N ASP A 341 -12.83 13.88 -15.60
CA ASP A 341 -11.73 12.95 -15.78
C ASP A 341 -12.01 11.59 -15.11
N MET A 342 -12.73 11.59 -13.99
CA MET A 342 -13.21 10.34 -13.37
C MET A 342 -14.18 9.60 -14.29
N ILE A 343 -15.12 10.31 -14.91
CA ILE A 343 -16.12 9.73 -15.82
C ILE A 343 -15.44 9.18 -17.06
N ASP A 344 -14.51 9.93 -17.66
CA ASP A 344 -13.82 9.53 -18.89
C ASP A 344 -12.94 8.29 -18.66
N LEU A 345 -12.21 8.24 -17.54
CA LEU A 345 -11.46 7.05 -17.13
C LEU A 345 -12.40 5.85 -16.90
N ALA A 346 -13.51 6.06 -16.19
CA ALA A 346 -14.45 4.99 -15.93
C ALA A 346 -15.07 4.46 -17.23
N ASP A 347 -15.48 5.33 -18.13
CA ASP A 347 -16.05 4.94 -19.42
C ASP A 347 -15.06 4.13 -20.26
N ALA A 348 -13.80 4.55 -20.33
CA ALA A 348 -12.76 3.80 -21.02
C ALA A 348 -12.55 2.38 -20.46
N ILE A 349 -12.63 2.20 -19.14
CA ILE A 349 -12.54 0.86 -18.51
C ILE A 349 -13.74 0.00 -18.87
N LEU A 350 -14.95 0.58 -18.83
CA LEU A 350 -16.22 -0.09 -19.08
C LEU A 350 -16.46 -0.48 -20.55
N GLU A 351 -15.65 0.02 -21.48
CA GLU A 351 -15.66 -0.44 -22.88
C GLU A 351 -15.32 -1.94 -22.99
N SER A 352 -14.48 -2.45 -22.09
CA SER A 352 -14.03 -3.83 -22.07
C SER A 352 -14.94 -4.75 -21.25
N GLN A 353 -15.04 -6.04 -21.63
CA GLN A 353 -15.78 -7.03 -20.84
C GLN A 353 -15.18 -7.19 -19.44
N GLY A 354 -13.85 -7.11 -19.30
CA GLY A 354 -13.20 -7.23 -18.01
C GLY A 354 -13.49 -6.07 -17.07
N GLY A 355 -13.45 -4.85 -17.58
CA GLY A 355 -13.71 -3.64 -16.79
C GLY A 355 -15.16 -3.51 -16.32
N ARG A 356 -16.13 -4.09 -17.04
CA ARG A 356 -17.54 -4.16 -16.61
C ARG A 356 -17.77 -5.03 -15.36
N ASN A 357 -16.75 -5.75 -14.91
CA ASN A 357 -16.80 -6.53 -13.68
C ASN A 357 -15.98 -5.88 -12.55
N VAL A 358 -15.54 -4.63 -12.69
CA VAL A 358 -14.80 -3.90 -11.66
C VAL A 358 -15.77 -2.92 -10.98
N GLU A 359 -16.24 -3.26 -9.80
CA GLU A 359 -17.28 -2.51 -9.10
C GLU A 359 -16.84 -1.08 -8.74
N GLU A 360 -15.56 -0.86 -8.40
CA GLU A 360 -15.05 0.46 -8.05
C GLU A 360 -15.19 1.42 -9.23
N THR A 361 -15.10 0.94 -10.47
CA THR A 361 -15.28 1.77 -11.66
C THR A 361 -16.68 2.38 -11.69
N TYR A 362 -17.71 1.59 -11.37
CA TYR A 362 -19.09 2.08 -11.28
C TYR A 362 -19.30 2.96 -10.04
N LEU A 363 -18.72 2.58 -8.90
CA LEU A 363 -18.82 3.35 -7.65
C LEU A 363 -18.30 4.78 -7.84
N TYR A 364 -17.07 4.92 -8.35
CA TYR A 364 -16.45 6.23 -8.55
C TYR A 364 -17.10 7.01 -9.69
N LYS A 365 -17.58 6.36 -10.76
CA LYS A 365 -18.41 7.03 -11.76
C LYS A 365 -19.68 7.60 -11.14
N GLY A 366 -20.35 6.83 -10.27
CA GLY A 366 -21.52 7.30 -9.53
C GLY A 366 -21.21 8.53 -8.67
N HIS A 367 -20.09 8.52 -7.93
CA HIS A 367 -19.66 9.70 -7.15
C HIS A 367 -19.44 10.93 -8.03
N ALA A 368 -18.75 10.79 -9.17
CA ALA A 368 -18.54 11.88 -10.10
C ALA A 368 -19.86 12.46 -10.65
N LEU A 369 -20.80 11.59 -11.02
CA LEU A 369 -22.12 12.00 -11.53
C LEU A 369 -22.94 12.76 -10.48
N VAL A 370 -22.95 12.31 -9.21
CA VAL A 370 -23.59 13.08 -8.12
C VAL A 370 -22.97 14.47 -8.00
N LEU A 371 -21.63 14.54 -8.02
CA LEU A 371 -20.88 15.79 -7.85
C LEU A 371 -21.06 16.76 -9.03
N GLN A 372 -21.42 16.26 -10.22
CA GLN A 372 -21.84 17.06 -11.37
C GLN A 372 -23.34 17.38 -11.40
N GLY A 373 -24.14 16.82 -10.48
CA GLY A 373 -25.58 17.05 -10.39
C GLY A 373 -26.45 16.07 -11.20
N ASP A 374 -25.87 15.02 -11.79
CA ASP A 374 -26.61 13.94 -12.46
C ASP A 374 -27.00 12.83 -11.46
N GLY A 375 -28.04 13.12 -10.67
CA GLY A 375 -28.61 12.16 -9.72
C GLY A 375 -29.11 10.85 -10.37
N PRO A 376 -29.91 10.89 -11.46
CA PRO A 376 -30.37 9.67 -12.13
C PRO A 376 -29.24 8.80 -12.69
N GLY A 377 -28.22 9.41 -13.30
CA GLY A 377 -27.03 8.69 -13.77
C GLY A 377 -26.26 8.05 -12.62
N ALA A 378 -26.10 8.76 -11.51
CA ALA A 378 -25.43 8.23 -10.32
C ALA A 378 -26.15 7.01 -9.73
N VAL A 379 -27.48 7.06 -9.59
CA VAL A 379 -28.27 5.90 -9.12
C VAL A 379 -28.04 4.70 -10.02
N THR A 380 -28.08 4.91 -11.34
CA THR A 380 -27.82 3.83 -12.31
C THR A 380 -26.42 3.23 -12.13
N ALA A 381 -25.40 4.07 -11.90
CA ALA A 381 -24.03 3.61 -11.67
C ALA A 381 -23.91 2.81 -10.36
N TYR A 382 -24.47 3.30 -9.25
CA TYR A 382 -24.45 2.57 -7.98
C TYR A 382 -25.20 1.24 -8.05
N GLU A 383 -26.33 1.17 -8.77
CA GLU A 383 -27.03 -0.09 -9.00
C GLU A 383 -26.21 -1.10 -9.79
N GLN A 384 -25.28 -0.67 -10.67
CA GLN A 384 -24.32 -1.58 -11.30
C GLN A 384 -23.21 -1.99 -10.34
N ALA A 385 -22.69 -1.08 -9.52
CA ALA A 385 -21.66 -1.39 -8.54
C ALA A 385 -22.08 -2.45 -7.51
N LEU A 386 -23.39 -2.58 -7.24
CA LEU A 386 -23.95 -3.57 -6.32
C LEU A 386 -24.20 -4.96 -6.94
N ARG A 387 -23.96 -5.14 -8.24
CA ARG A 387 -24.18 -6.41 -8.96
C ARG A 387 -22.91 -7.23 -9.03
#